data_AF-A0A1F7L162-F1
#
_entry.id   AF-A0A1F7L162-F1
#
_cell.length_a   1.000
_cell.length_b   1.000
_cell.length_c   1.000
_cell.angle_alpha   90.00
_cell.angle_beta   90.00
_cell.angle_gamma   90.00
#
_symmetry.space_group_name_H-M   'P 1'
#
loop_
_entity.id
_entity.type
_entity.pdbx_description
1 polymer ?
#
loop_
_entity_poly.entity_id
_entity_poly.type
_entity_poly.pdbx_seq_one_letter_code
_entity_poly.pdbx_strand_id
1 'polypeptide(L)'
;MGRIEKRVRFIISTLILTTILLISTFFFFDKAWFFIPVFIIVSYLCTFFSILEGIEKIEWATLFLMPVLVTISFYLFYFLFPVRWLTRIPFVTFYAISIYAMFLVSNIFNVGVEKSLQLYRAAFSVNYFYQSLVMFLFSNLILSLKLNFLLSVLFLFLLGTVIATHLFWSIKLELYLEKQIIQFGLLVGFIILQTSLIASFIPLQTSIMALLISCVFYSVGGLTYLYLDQRLFKETVREYLFVLGFVLIVIILTINW
;
A
#
# COMPACT_ATOMS: atom_id res chain seq x y z
N MET A 1 -17.39 -30.38 -7.88
CA MET A 1 -17.61 -28.92 -7.97
C MET A 1 -16.83 -28.39 -9.17
N GLY A 2 -17.52 -27.93 -10.21
CA GLY A 2 -16.88 -27.45 -11.45
C GLY A 2 -15.85 -26.36 -11.14
N ARG A 3 -14.60 -26.57 -11.56
CA ARG A 3 -13.50 -25.63 -11.29
C ARG A 3 -13.76 -24.33 -12.04
N ILE A 4 -14.25 -23.31 -11.33
CA ILE A 4 -14.33 -21.94 -11.83
C ILE A 4 -12.92 -21.52 -12.26
N GLU A 5 -12.78 -21.03 -13.50
CA GLU A 5 -11.51 -20.56 -14.03
C GLU A 5 -10.92 -19.46 -13.14
N LYS A 6 -9.60 -19.46 -12.92
CA LYS A 6 -8.90 -18.49 -12.07
C LYS A 6 -9.26 -17.03 -12.41
N ARG A 7 -9.31 -16.70 -13.70
CA ARG A 7 -9.65 -15.35 -14.18
C ARG A 7 -11.06 -14.93 -13.77
N VAL A 8 -12.02 -15.86 -13.84
CA VAL A 8 -13.40 -15.62 -13.44
C VAL A 8 -13.49 -15.39 -11.93
N ARG A 9 -12.71 -16.11 -11.12
CA ARG A 9 -12.64 -15.89 -9.67
C ARG A 9 -12.15 -14.48 -9.33
N PHE A 10 -11.10 -13.99 -10.00
CA PHE A 10 -10.62 -12.60 -9.81
C PHE A 10 -11.67 -11.56 -10.19
N ILE A 11 -12.37 -11.76 -11.31
CA ILE A 11 -13.41 -10.84 -11.76
C ILE A 11 -14.56 -10.80 -10.74
N ILE A 12 -15.01 -11.96 -10.25
CA ILE A 12 -16.07 -12.06 -9.24
C ILE A 12 -15.65 -11.33 -7.95
N SER A 13 -14.45 -11.63 -7.42
CA SER A 13 -13.92 -10.98 -6.22
C SER A 13 -13.77 -9.47 -6.38
N THR A 14 -13.31 -9.01 -7.54
CA THR A 14 -13.20 -7.59 -7.88
C THR A 14 -14.57 -6.93 -7.91
N LEU A 15 -15.56 -7.54 -8.57
CA LEU A 15 -16.92 -7.02 -8.66
C LEU A 15 -17.59 -6.94 -7.28
N ILE A 16 -17.43 -7.96 -6.44
CA ILE A 16 -17.96 -7.96 -5.07
C ILE A 16 -17.40 -6.78 -4.28
N LEU A 17 -16.07 -6.66 -4.21
CA LEU A 17 -15.43 -5.59 -3.45
C LEU A 17 -15.74 -4.20 -4.01
N THR A 18 -15.78 -4.07 -5.34
CA THR A 18 -16.11 -2.81 -6.02
C THR A 18 -17.55 -2.41 -5.73
N THR A 19 -18.48 -3.36 -5.72
CA THR A 19 -19.90 -3.12 -5.38
C THR A 19 -20.03 -2.68 -3.93
N ILE A 20 -19.34 -3.34 -3.00
CA ILE A 20 -19.35 -2.94 -1.58
C ILE A 20 -18.76 -1.54 -1.41
N LEU A 21 -17.68 -1.21 -2.11
CA LEU A 21 -17.12 0.15 -2.11
C LEU A 21 -18.11 1.17 -2.67
N LEU A 22 -18.76 0.88 -3.80
CA LEU A 22 -19.77 1.77 -4.37
C LEU A 22 -20.92 2.00 -3.38
N ILE A 23 -21.43 0.94 -2.74
CA ILE A 23 -22.48 1.04 -1.72
C ILE A 23 -22.00 1.87 -0.53
N SER A 24 -20.77 1.66 -0.05
CA SER A 24 -20.25 2.41 1.10
C SER A 24 -20.09 3.91 0.81
N THR A 25 -19.90 4.31 -0.46
CA THR A 25 -19.81 5.73 -0.86
C THR A 25 -21.10 6.55 -0.68
N PHE A 26 -22.23 5.89 -0.44
CA PHE A 26 -23.52 6.53 -0.13
C PHE A 26 -23.68 6.86 1.37
N PHE A 27 -22.81 6.32 2.22
CA PHE A 27 -22.83 6.57 3.66
C PHE A 27 -21.79 7.62 4.03
N PHE A 28 -22.02 8.32 5.15
CA PHE A 28 -21.08 9.29 5.69
C PHE A 28 -19.98 8.59 6.50
N PHE A 29 -18.94 9.36 6.87
CA PHE A 29 -17.77 8.85 7.60
C PHE A 29 -18.11 8.31 9.00
N ASP A 30 -19.24 8.72 9.59
CA ASP A 30 -19.75 8.18 10.86
C ASP A 30 -20.03 6.66 10.81
N LYS A 31 -20.22 6.08 9.62
CA LYS A 31 -20.40 4.64 9.42
C LYS A 31 -19.09 3.90 9.11
N ALA A 32 -17.95 4.59 9.09
CA ALA A 32 -16.66 3.97 8.80
C ALA A 32 -16.33 2.81 9.76
N TRP A 33 -16.68 2.92 11.03
CA TRP A 33 -16.47 1.85 12.02
C TRP A 33 -17.20 0.54 11.66
N PHE A 34 -18.29 0.60 10.90
CA PHE A 34 -19.01 -0.57 10.40
C PHE A 34 -18.40 -1.12 9.12
N PHE A 35 -18.07 -0.24 8.16
CA PHE A 35 -17.55 -0.66 6.86
C PHE A 35 -16.09 -1.14 6.91
N ILE A 36 -15.24 -0.61 7.79
CA ILE A 36 -13.83 -1.05 7.89
C ILE A 36 -13.73 -2.56 8.21
N PRO A 37 -14.40 -3.10 9.26
CA PRO A 37 -14.41 -4.54 9.50
C PRO A 37 -14.98 -5.35 8.33
N VAL A 38 -16.05 -4.85 7.69
CA VAL A 38 -16.64 -5.51 6.51
C VAL A 38 -15.62 -5.60 5.37
N PHE A 39 -14.89 -4.51 5.08
CA PHE A 39 -13.85 -4.51 4.07
C PHE A 39 -12.70 -5.46 4.40
N ILE A 40 -12.24 -5.49 5.66
CA ILE A 40 -11.20 -6.44 6.10
C ILE A 40 -11.66 -7.87 5.85
N ILE A 41 -12.83 -8.24 6.35
CA ILE A 41 -13.35 -9.62 6.24
C ILE A 41 -13.58 -10.00 4.78
N VAL A 42 -14.28 -9.15 4.02
CA VAL A 42 -14.64 -9.48 2.63
C VAL A 42 -13.42 -9.47 1.72
N SER A 43 -12.46 -8.56 1.91
CA SER A 43 -11.22 -8.57 1.11
C SER A 43 -10.37 -9.80 1.43
N TYR A 44 -10.34 -10.24 2.69
CA TYR A 44 -9.68 -11.48 3.07
C TYR A 44 -10.35 -12.71 2.42
N LEU A 45 -11.67 -12.83 2.51
CA LEU A 45 -12.42 -13.92 1.88
C LEU A 45 -12.30 -13.91 0.35
N CYS A 46 -12.33 -12.73 -0.27
CA CYS A 46 -12.16 -12.57 -1.71
C CYS A 46 -10.75 -12.94 -2.16
N THR A 47 -9.72 -12.60 -1.38
CA THR A 47 -8.33 -13.00 -1.66
C THR A 47 -8.19 -14.50 -1.56
N PHE A 48 -8.77 -15.11 -0.51
CA PHE A 48 -8.79 -16.56 -0.35
C PHE A 48 -9.48 -17.26 -1.55
N PHE A 49 -10.68 -16.79 -1.92
CA PHE A 49 -11.42 -17.33 -3.07
C PHE A 49 -10.68 -17.14 -4.41
N SER A 50 -9.96 -16.03 -4.54
CA SER A 50 -9.16 -15.74 -5.73
C SER A 50 -7.99 -16.72 -5.87
N ILE A 51 -7.29 -17.03 -4.79
CA ILE A 51 -6.05 -17.82 -4.83
C ILE A 51 -6.34 -19.33 -4.71
N LEU A 52 -7.17 -19.78 -3.76
CA LEU A 52 -7.61 -21.16 -3.41
C LEU A 52 -6.56 -22.29 -3.36
N GLU A 53 -5.38 -22.15 -3.97
CA GLU A 53 -4.40 -23.21 -4.16
C GLU A 53 -3.15 -22.93 -3.32
N GLY A 54 -2.74 -23.89 -2.48
CA GLY A 54 -1.38 -23.96 -1.94
C GLY A 54 -0.95 -22.87 -0.97
N ILE A 55 -1.87 -22.25 -0.21
CA ILE A 55 -1.53 -21.20 0.74
C ILE A 55 -0.95 -21.83 2.03
N GLU A 56 0.32 -21.55 2.34
CA GLU A 56 1.00 -22.11 3.50
C GLU A 56 1.37 -21.05 4.57
N LYS A 57 1.08 -21.37 5.84
CA LYS A 57 1.57 -20.66 7.05
C LYS A 57 1.47 -19.12 6.98
N ILE A 58 2.60 -18.43 6.76
CA ILE A 58 2.73 -16.97 6.82
C ILE A 58 2.14 -16.28 5.58
N GLU A 59 1.96 -17.00 4.48
CA GLU A 59 1.38 -16.48 3.24
C GLU A 59 -0.05 -15.97 3.45
N TRP A 60 -0.79 -16.54 4.41
CA TRP A 60 -2.10 -16.04 4.83
C TRP A 60 -2.07 -14.60 5.33
N ALA A 61 -1.01 -14.22 6.03
CA ALA A 61 -0.85 -12.86 6.54
C ALA A 61 -0.27 -11.95 5.45
N THR A 62 0.78 -12.41 4.74
CA THR A 62 1.54 -11.55 3.83
C THR A 62 0.84 -11.36 2.49
N LEU A 63 0.34 -12.41 1.81
CA LEU A 63 -0.31 -12.28 0.50
C LEU A 63 -1.63 -11.49 0.55
N PHE A 64 -2.30 -11.53 1.70
CA PHE A 64 -3.60 -10.92 1.93
C PHE A 64 -3.48 -9.47 2.41
N LEU A 65 -2.33 -9.10 2.96
CA LEU A 65 -2.11 -7.77 3.51
C LEU A 65 -2.37 -6.67 2.48
N MET A 66 -1.81 -6.78 1.27
CA MET A 66 -1.94 -5.72 0.28
C MET A 66 -3.35 -5.57 -0.31
N PRO A 67 -4.08 -6.63 -0.71
CA PRO A 67 -5.49 -6.52 -1.05
C PRO A 67 -6.33 -5.82 0.03
N VAL A 68 -6.09 -6.14 1.31
CA VAL A 68 -6.79 -5.53 2.45
C VAL A 68 -6.40 -4.04 2.58
N LEU A 69 -5.11 -3.71 2.58
CA LEU A 69 -4.63 -2.34 2.74
C LEU A 69 -5.05 -1.43 1.57
N VAL A 70 -5.04 -1.92 0.33
CA VAL A 70 -5.58 -1.19 -0.83
C VAL A 70 -7.07 -0.93 -0.64
N THR A 71 -7.84 -1.92 -0.20
CA THR A 71 -9.28 -1.76 0.06
C THR A 71 -9.55 -0.68 1.10
N ILE A 72 -8.88 -0.76 2.25
CA ILE A 72 -9.10 0.17 3.36
C ILE A 72 -8.62 1.58 3.00
N SER A 73 -7.43 1.71 2.39
CA SER A 73 -6.89 3.01 2.01
C SER A 73 -7.78 3.74 1.01
N PHE A 74 -8.28 3.05 -0.02
CA PHE A 74 -9.24 3.64 -0.95
C PHE A 74 -10.55 4.02 -0.27
N TYR A 75 -11.13 3.13 0.56
CA TYR A 75 -12.36 3.44 1.28
C TYR A 75 -12.22 4.70 2.15
N LEU A 76 -11.16 4.80 2.94
CA LEU A 76 -10.96 5.92 3.84
C LEU A 76 -10.59 7.20 3.09
N PHE A 77 -9.80 7.11 2.03
CA PHE A 77 -9.40 8.26 1.22
C PHE A 77 -10.56 8.85 0.42
N TYR A 78 -11.57 8.06 0.05
CA TYR A 78 -12.77 8.55 -0.64
C TYR A 78 -13.45 9.71 0.12
N PHE A 79 -13.44 9.68 1.46
CA PHE A 79 -14.06 10.72 2.29
C PHE A 79 -13.37 12.09 2.21
N LEU A 80 -12.16 12.17 1.64
CA LEU A 80 -11.49 13.44 1.39
C LEU A 80 -12.00 14.14 0.11
N PHE A 81 -12.79 13.45 -0.72
CA PHE A 81 -13.39 14.02 -1.93
C PHE A 81 -14.79 14.58 -1.68
N PRO A 82 -15.22 15.58 -2.47
CA PRO A 82 -16.60 16.03 -2.46
C PRO A 82 -17.53 14.92 -2.97
N VAL A 83 -18.68 14.76 -2.29
CA VAL A 83 -19.68 13.71 -2.55
C VAL A 83 -20.45 14.02 -3.85
N ARG A 84 -19.89 13.64 -5.01
CA ARG A 84 -20.48 13.85 -6.34
C ARG A 84 -20.38 12.58 -7.16
N TRP A 85 -21.35 12.32 -8.04
CA TRP A 85 -21.27 11.19 -8.96
C TRP A 85 -20.03 11.23 -9.87
N LEU A 86 -19.63 12.45 -10.26
CA LEU A 86 -18.44 12.68 -11.08
C LEU A 86 -17.13 12.26 -10.38
N THR A 87 -17.06 12.28 -9.05
CA THR A 87 -15.91 11.78 -8.30
C THR A 87 -16.06 10.29 -7.98
N ARG A 88 -17.27 9.82 -7.68
CA ARG A 88 -17.56 8.41 -7.35
C ARG A 88 -17.21 7.44 -8.46
N ILE A 89 -17.69 7.67 -9.69
CA ILE A 89 -17.53 6.70 -10.78
C ILE A 89 -16.05 6.49 -11.12
N PRO A 90 -15.25 7.54 -11.40
CA PRO A 90 -13.82 7.36 -11.64
C PRO A 90 -13.11 6.71 -10.46
N PHE A 91 -13.43 7.11 -9.23
CA PHE A 91 -12.81 6.56 -8.02
C PHE A 91 -13.04 5.05 -7.89
N VAL A 92 -14.29 4.60 -8.07
CA VAL A 92 -14.67 3.19 -8.01
C VAL A 92 -14.06 2.40 -9.18
N THR A 93 -13.94 3.00 -10.37
CA THR A 93 -13.24 2.37 -11.51
C THR A 93 -11.75 2.20 -11.22
N PHE A 94 -11.07 3.24 -10.72
CA PHE A 94 -9.67 3.15 -10.30
C PHE A 94 -9.46 2.08 -9.23
N TYR A 95 -10.37 2.02 -8.25
CA TYR A 95 -10.36 0.97 -7.24
C TYR A 95 -10.51 -0.43 -7.84
N ALA A 96 -11.46 -0.64 -8.76
CA ALA A 96 -11.68 -1.94 -9.41
C ALA A 96 -10.44 -2.43 -10.15
N ILE A 97 -9.76 -1.54 -10.89
CA ILE A 97 -8.50 -1.84 -11.56
C ILE A 97 -7.41 -2.18 -10.53
N SER A 98 -7.35 -1.42 -9.44
CA SER A 98 -6.36 -1.60 -8.38
C SER A 98 -6.49 -2.94 -7.68
N ILE A 99 -7.70 -3.30 -7.25
CA ILE A 99 -7.93 -4.55 -6.54
C ILE A 99 -7.77 -5.78 -7.46
N TYR A 100 -8.16 -5.67 -8.73
CA TYR A 100 -7.88 -6.71 -9.72
C TYR A 100 -6.38 -6.94 -9.89
N ALA A 101 -5.60 -5.87 -10.04
CA ALA A 101 -4.15 -5.94 -10.12
C ALA A 101 -3.56 -6.58 -8.86
N MET A 102 -4.10 -6.26 -7.67
CA MET A 102 -3.63 -6.87 -6.43
C MET A 102 -3.92 -8.36 -6.34
N PHE A 103 -5.09 -8.85 -6.78
CA PHE A 103 -5.35 -10.29 -6.85
C PHE A 103 -4.40 -11.01 -7.81
N LEU A 104 -4.09 -10.38 -8.95
CA LEU A 104 -3.11 -10.92 -9.89
C LEU A 104 -1.71 -11.01 -9.26
N VAL A 105 -1.27 -9.96 -8.58
CA VAL A 105 0.01 -9.90 -7.85
C VAL A 105 0.06 -10.99 -6.79
N SER A 106 -0.94 -11.08 -5.90
CA SER A 106 -0.97 -12.07 -4.82
C SER A 106 -0.97 -13.50 -5.38
N ASN A 107 -1.65 -13.76 -6.50
CA ASN A 107 -1.59 -15.07 -7.14
C ASN A 107 -0.21 -15.36 -7.79
N ILE A 108 0.46 -14.36 -8.39
CA ILE A 108 1.82 -14.55 -8.92
C ILE A 108 2.80 -14.85 -7.79
N PHE A 109 2.67 -14.17 -6.64
CA PHE A 109 3.49 -14.45 -5.46
C PHE A 109 3.20 -15.84 -4.87
N ASN A 110 1.94 -16.24 -4.76
CA ASN A 110 1.55 -17.56 -4.27
C ASN A 110 2.06 -18.71 -5.14
N VAL A 111 2.11 -18.52 -6.45
CA VAL A 111 2.61 -19.53 -7.39
C VAL A 111 4.15 -19.50 -7.48
N GLY A 112 4.78 -18.55 -6.79
CA GLY A 112 6.23 -18.44 -6.65
C GLY A 112 6.98 -18.07 -7.93
N VAL A 113 8.29 -17.90 -7.78
CA VAL A 113 9.25 -17.67 -8.88
C VAL A 113 9.34 -18.87 -9.83
N GLU A 114 8.85 -20.04 -9.41
CA GLU A 114 8.96 -21.33 -10.12
C GLU A 114 8.38 -21.31 -11.54
N LYS A 115 7.37 -20.48 -11.83
CA LYS A 115 6.76 -20.43 -13.17
C LYS A 115 7.43 -19.47 -14.14
N SER A 116 7.84 -18.27 -13.69
CA SER A 116 8.68 -17.37 -14.51
C SER A 116 9.22 -16.18 -13.72
N LEU A 117 10.50 -15.86 -13.93
CA LEU A 117 11.14 -14.68 -13.35
C LEU A 117 10.57 -13.36 -13.88
N GLN A 118 10.11 -13.33 -15.13
CA GLN A 118 9.56 -12.12 -15.76
C GLN A 118 8.23 -11.69 -15.14
N LEU A 119 7.28 -12.63 -14.95
CA LEU A 119 6.00 -12.33 -14.30
C LEU A 119 6.21 -11.89 -12.85
N TYR A 120 7.15 -12.52 -12.14
CA TYR A 120 7.49 -12.13 -10.78
C TYR A 120 8.01 -10.68 -10.71
N ARG A 121 8.96 -10.27 -11.58
CA ARG A 121 9.47 -8.90 -11.61
C ARG A 121 8.37 -7.86 -11.90
N ALA A 122 7.45 -8.20 -12.82
CA ALA A 122 6.30 -7.35 -13.12
C ALA A 122 5.37 -7.23 -11.90
N ALA A 123 5.03 -8.34 -11.25
CA ALA A 123 4.20 -8.36 -10.05
C ALA A 123 4.84 -7.59 -8.89
N PHE A 124 6.14 -7.76 -8.67
CA PHE A 124 6.89 -7.02 -7.66
C PHE A 124 6.83 -5.51 -7.91
N SER A 125 7.04 -5.07 -9.15
CA SER A 125 6.98 -3.65 -9.52
C SER A 125 5.58 -3.06 -9.27
N VAL A 126 4.53 -3.78 -9.66
CA VAL A 126 3.14 -3.37 -9.42
C VAL A 126 2.82 -3.33 -7.92
N ASN A 127 3.23 -4.33 -7.16
CA ASN A 127 3.08 -4.39 -5.71
C ASN A 127 3.74 -3.19 -5.02
N TYR A 128 4.98 -2.89 -5.38
CA TYR A 128 5.75 -1.80 -4.79
C TYR A 128 5.18 -0.41 -5.16
N PHE A 129 4.65 -0.27 -6.39
CA PHE A 129 3.87 0.91 -6.77
C PHE A 129 2.64 1.08 -5.87
N TYR A 130 1.84 0.03 -5.68
CA TYR A 130 0.67 0.08 -4.81
C TYR A 130 1.02 0.31 -3.35
N GLN A 131 2.14 -0.21 -2.85
CA GLN A 131 2.62 0.08 -1.50
C GLN A 131 2.95 1.56 -1.31
N SER A 132 3.60 2.18 -2.30
CA SER A 132 3.90 3.61 -2.29
C SER A 132 2.61 4.44 -2.34
N LEU A 133 1.64 4.03 -3.16
CA LEU A 133 0.31 4.65 -3.23
C LEU A 133 -0.44 4.52 -1.89
N VAL A 134 -0.50 3.32 -1.32
CA VAL A 134 -1.13 3.05 -0.01
C VAL A 134 -0.49 3.89 1.09
N MET A 135 0.85 4.01 1.08
CA MET A 135 1.57 4.88 2.02
C MET A 135 1.12 6.34 1.87
N PHE A 136 1.00 6.84 0.64
CA PHE A 136 0.49 8.19 0.38
C PHE A 136 -0.95 8.37 0.88
N LEU A 137 -1.88 7.47 0.52
CA LEU A 137 -3.30 7.56 0.87
C LEU A 137 -3.51 7.54 2.39
N PHE A 138 -2.89 6.59 3.09
CA PHE A 138 -2.98 6.52 4.54
C PHE A 138 -2.29 7.68 5.24
N SER A 139 -1.12 8.14 4.74
CA SER A 139 -0.46 9.30 5.33
C SER A 139 -1.34 10.54 5.21
N ASN A 140 -1.98 10.74 4.07
CA ASN A 140 -2.91 11.84 3.85
C ASN A 140 -4.11 11.75 4.80
N LEU A 141 -4.67 10.55 4.99
CA LEU A 141 -5.74 10.30 5.95
C LEU A 141 -5.30 10.63 7.39
N ILE A 142 -4.21 10.02 7.88
CA ILE A 142 -3.72 10.17 9.26
C ILE A 142 -3.45 11.63 9.59
N LEU A 143 -2.84 12.37 8.65
CA LEU A 143 -2.57 13.78 8.83
C LEU A 143 -3.83 14.64 8.71
N SER A 144 -4.81 14.27 7.88
CA SER A 144 -6.10 14.95 7.75
C SER A 144 -6.96 14.85 9.01
N LEU A 145 -6.78 13.80 9.81
CA LEU A 145 -7.48 13.63 11.10
C LEU A 145 -7.05 14.66 12.16
N LYS A 146 -5.98 15.43 11.93
CA LYS A 146 -5.46 16.45 12.86
C LYS A 146 -5.30 15.94 14.30
N LEU A 147 -4.84 14.69 14.43
CA LEU A 147 -4.53 14.11 15.74
C LEU A 147 -3.34 14.86 16.38
N ASN A 148 -3.10 14.59 17.66
CA ASN A 148 -1.85 15.02 18.30
C ASN A 148 -0.65 14.54 17.46
N PHE A 149 0.34 15.42 17.24
CA PHE A 149 1.52 15.12 16.44
C PHE A 149 2.19 13.80 16.85
N LEU A 150 2.26 13.47 18.15
CA LEU A 150 2.83 12.20 18.63
C LEU A 150 2.04 11.00 18.13
N LEU A 151 0.71 11.07 18.11
CA LEU A 151 -0.15 10.00 17.62
C LEU A 151 -0.04 9.85 16.11
N SER A 152 -0.03 10.96 15.36
CA SER A 152 0.18 10.91 13.91
C SER A 152 1.52 10.30 13.54
N VAL A 153 2.60 10.71 14.19
CA VAL A 153 3.95 10.16 14.01
C VAL A 153 3.98 8.66 14.34
N LEU A 154 3.34 8.24 15.44
CA LEU A 154 3.26 6.84 15.83
C LEU A 154 2.50 5.99 14.79
N PHE A 155 1.36 6.45 14.30
CA PHE A 155 0.61 5.73 13.26
C PHE A 155 1.39 5.62 11.95
N LEU A 156 2.09 6.69 11.54
CA LEU A 156 2.95 6.68 10.36
C LEU A 156 4.15 5.73 10.51
N PHE A 157 4.75 5.66 11.69
CA PHE A 157 5.79 4.69 12.02
C PHE A 157 5.31 3.24 11.89
N LEU A 158 4.17 2.93 12.51
CA LEU A 158 3.59 1.57 12.48
C LEU A 158 3.22 1.17 11.05
N LEU A 159 2.56 2.07 10.32
CA LEU A 159 2.20 1.87 8.92
C LEU A 159 3.45 1.64 8.05
N GLY A 160 4.44 2.52 8.16
CA GLY A 160 5.68 2.44 7.41
C GLY A 160 6.43 1.13 7.67
N THR A 161 6.47 0.69 8.94
CA THR A 161 7.09 -0.58 9.34
C THR A 161 6.37 -1.79 8.72
N VAL A 162 5.03 -1.83 8.79
CA VAL A 162 4.23 -2.95 8.25
C VAL A 162 4.38 -3.04 6.74
N ILE A 163 4.25 -1.92 6.03
CA ILE A 163 4.37 -1.89 4.57
C ILE A 163 5.81 -2.23 4.14
N ALA A 164 6.83 -1.68 4.80
CA ALA A 164 8.23 -1.98 4.49
C ALA A 164 8.60 -3.46 4.74
N THR A 165 8.11 -4.03 5.84
CA THR A 165 8.33 -5.47 6.12
C THR A 165 7.72 -6.33 5.02
N HIS A 166 6.51 -5.98 4.55
CA HIS A 166 5.88 -6.66 3.44
C HIS A 166 6.64 -6.49 2.12
N LEU A 167 7.18 -5.29 1.83
CA LEU A 167 8.04 -5.05 0.68
C LEU A 167 9.22 -6.02 0.63
N PHE A 168 9.92 -6.13 1.76
CA PHE A 168 11.14 -6.94 1.87
C PHE A 168 10.83 -8.44 1.86
N TRP A 169 9.73 -8.86 2.47
CA TRP A 169 9.26 -10.24 2.35
C TRP A 169 8.95 -10.62 0.88
N SER A 170 8.38 -9.69 0.12
CA SER A 170 8.02 -9.92 -1.29
C SER A 170 9.22 -10.22 -2.20
N ILE A 171 10.47 -10.01 -1.74
CA ILE A 171 11.71 -10.22 -2.51
C ILE A 171 12.00 -11.72 -2.69
N LYS A 172 11.90 -12.50 -1.62
CA LYS A 172 12.23 -13.93 -1.65
C LYS A 172 11.00 -14.84 -1.52
N LEU A 173 9.87 -14.32 -1.03
CA LEU A 173 8.63 -15.08 -0.83
C LEU A 173 8.82 -16.35 0.01
N GLU A 174 9.63 -16.25 1.06
CA GLU A 174 9.89 -17.39 1.96
C GLU A 174 8.69 -17.62 2.91
N LEU A 175 8.47 -18.88 3.30
CA LEU A 175 7.38 -19.28 4.21
C LEU A 175 7.59 -18.82 5.67
N TYR A 176 8.68 -18.11 5.96
CA TYR A 176 9.00 -17.52 7.24
C TYR A 176 9.51 -16.09 7.09
N LEU A 177 9.29 -15.27 8.10
CA LEU A 177 9.86 -13.92 8.14
C LEU A 177 11.26 -13.98 8.76
N GLU A 178 12.28 -13.80 7.92
CA GLU A 178 13.66 -13.63 8.39
C GLU A 178 13.75 -12.43 9.35
N LYS A 179 14.52 -12.58 10.44
CA LYS A 179 14.78 -11.48 11.39
C LYS A 179 15.34 -10.24 10.69
N GLN A 180 16.17 -10.45 9.66
CA GLN A 180 16.75 -9.38 8.84
C GLN A 180 15.67 -8.54 8.14
N ILE A 181 14.64 -9.18 7.57
CA ILE A 181 13.50 -8.50 6.90
C ILE A 181 12.76 -7.58 7.88
N ILE A 182 12.50 -8.07 9.11
CA ILE A 182 11.83 -7.29 10.15
C ILE A 182 12.71 -6.11 10.61
N GLN A 183 14.01 -6.31 10.76
CA GLN A 183 14.95 -5.25 11.14
C GLN A 183 15.03 -4.14 10.10
N PHE A 184 15.09 -4.49 8.80
CA PHE A 184 15.03 -3.50 7.74
C PHE A 184 13.66 -2.81 7.66
N GLY A 185 12.57 -3.54 7.89
CA GLY A 185 11.22 -2.95 8.00
C GLY A 185 11.15 -1.89 9.10
N LEU A 186 11.68 -2.20 10.29
CA LEU A 186 11.79 -1.28 11.42
C LEU A 186 12.70 -0.08 11.12
N LEU A 187 13.81 -0.30 10.41
CA LEU A 187 14.71 0.79 9.99
C LEU A 187 13.97 1.81 9.10
N VAL A 188 13.25 1.34 8.09
CA VAL A 188 12.45 2.21 7.21
C VAL A 188 11.35 2.92 8.00
N GLY A 189 10.64 2.18 8.87
CA GLY A 189 9.65 2.76 9.78
C GLY A 189 10.25 3.87 10.64
N PHE A 190 11.42 3.67 11.21
CA PHE A 190 12.11 4.66 12.05
C PHE A 190 12.52 5.91 11.29
N ILE A 191 12.95 5.77 10.03
CA ILE A 191 13.23 6.92 9.15
C ILE A 191 11.93 7.70 8.85
N ILE A 192 10.82 7.00 8.64
CA ILE A 192 9.48 7.63 8.48
C ILE A 192 9.06 8.34 9.78
N LEU A 193 9.32 7.76 10.94
CA LEU A 193 9.07 8.39 12.24
C LEU A 193 9.84 9.71 12.37
N GLN A 194 11.14 9.72 12.10
CA GLN A 194 11.95 10.93 12.17
C GLN A 194 11.49 11.99 11.17
N THR A 195 11.24 11.57 9.93
CA THR A 195 10.77 12.48 8.87
C THR A 195 9.43 13.11 9.23
N SER A 196 8.48 12.31 9.72
CA SER A 196 7.15 12.80 10.12
C SER A 196 7.20 13.70 11.35
N LEU A 197 8.11 13.44 12.29
CA LEU A 197 8.34 14.30 13.45
C LEU A 197 8.87 15.66 13.02
N ILE A 198 9.91 15.69 12.18
CA ILE A 198 10.47 16.95 11.64
C ILE A 198 9.41 17.71 10.85
N ALA A 199 8.71 17.02 9.95
CA ALA A 199 7.69 17.64 9.11
C ALA A 199 6.48 18.19 9.90
N SER A 200 6.20 17.67 11.10
CA SER A 200 5.12 18.17 11.97
C SER A 200 5.37 19.59 12.50
N PHE A 201 6.63 20.05 12.49
CA PHE A 201 7.00 21.42 12.89
C PHE A 201 7.02 22.41 11.73
N ILE A 202 6.80 21.94 10.50
CA ILE A 202 6.78 22.76 9.29
C ILE A 202 5.32 22.99 8.90
N PRO A 203 4.87 24.24 8.64
CA PRO A 203 3.49 24.54 8.28
C PRO A 203 3.18 24.14 6.82
N LEU A 204 3.16 22.83 6.55
CA LEU A 204 2.87 22.27 5.24
C LEU A 204 1.41 21.86 5.11
N GLN A 205 0.88 21.92 3.88
CA GLN A 205 -0.40 21.30 3.58
C GLN A 205 -0.31 19.78 3.76
N THR A 206 -1.37 19.17 4.30
CA THR A 206 -1.47 17.73 4.58
C THR A 206 -1.05 16.86 3.40
N SER A 207 -1.47 17.22 2.18
CA SER A 207 -1.16 16.46 0.97
C SER A 207 0.33 16.51 0.59
N ILE A 208 1.00 17.62 0.88
CA ILE A 208 2.45 17.78 0.64
C ILE A 208 3.25 16.97 1.64
N MET A 209 2.84 16.98 2.92
CA MET A 209 3.47 16.16 3.95
C MET A 209 3.25 14.65 3.67
N ALA A 210 2.07 14.25 3.21
CA ALA A 210 1.80 12.88 2.77
C ALA A 210 2.69 12.47 1.59
N LEU A 211 2.89 13.38 0.62
CA LEU A 211 3.79 13.18 -0.52
C LEU A 211 5.24 12.99 -0.06
N LEU A 212 5.72 13.81 0.89
CA LEU A 212 7.04 13.66 1.49
C LEU A 212 7.22 12.28 2.11
N ILE A 213 6.26 11.86 2.96
CA ILE A 213 6.32 10.57 3.65
C ILE A 213 6.32 9.41 2.65
N SER A 214 5.46 9.43 1.63
CA SER A 214 5.44 8.40 0.60
C SER A 214 6.70 8.40 -0.26
N CYS A 215 7.28 9.57 -0.53
CA CYS A 215 8.52 9.71 -1.28
C CYS A 215 9.73 9.16 -0.49
N VAL A 216 9.77 9.40 0.82
CA VAL A 216 10.77 8.80 1.71
C VAL A 216 10.60 7.30 1.79
N PHE A 217 9.37 6.80 1.95
CA PHE A 217 9.09 5.36 1.88
C PHE A 217 9.53 4.75 0.54
N TYR A 218 9.16 5.35 -0.57
CA TYR A 218 9.58 4.94 -1.91
C TYR A 218 11.10 4.89 -1.99
N SER A 219 11.78 5.99 -1.69
CA SER A 219 13.23 6.09 -1.89
C SER A 219 14.01 5.15 -0.97
N VAL A 220 13.75 5.19 0.33
CA VAL A 220 14.48 4.39 1.31
C VAL A 220 14.11 2.91 1.21
N GLY A 221 12.82 2.61 1.04
CA GLY A 221 12.33 1.24 0.83
C GLY A 221 12.88 0.63 -0.45
N GLY A 222 12.92 1.40 -1.55
CA GLY A 222 13.47 0.97 -2.83
C GLY A 222 14.97 0.70 -2.78
N LEU A 223 15.75 1.62 -2.19
CA LEU A 223 17.19 1.44 -1.99
C LEU A 223 17.50 0.22 -1.11
N THR A 224 16.74 0.04 -0.03
CA THR A 224 16.90 -1.11 0.87
C THR A 224 16.53 -2.42 0.17
N TYR A 225 15.46 -2.42 -0.63
CA TYR A 225 15.10 -3.53 -1.49
C TYR A 225 16.25 -3.90 -2.45
N LEU A 226 16.79 -2.93 -3.18
CA LEU A 226 17.88 -3.17 -4.13
C LEU A 226 19.15 -3.67 -3.46
N TYR A 227 19.42 -3.21 -2.24
CA TYR A 227 20.50 -3.72 -1.42
C TYR A 227 20.26 -5.20 -1.05
N LEU A 228 19.05 -5.55 -0.60
CA LEU A 228 18.68 -6.93 -0.24
C LEU A 228 18.65 -7.87 -1.45
N ASP A 229 18.24 -7.40 -2.62
CA ASP A 229 18.23 -8.13 -3.90
C ASP A 229 19.62 -8.14 -4.58
N GLN A 230 20.66 -7.59 -3.93
CA GLN A 230 22.04 -7.49 -4.44
C GLN A 230 22.16 -6.80 -5.82
N ARG A 231 21.27 -5.84 -6.09
CA ARG A 231 21.17 -5.08 -7.35
C ARG A 231 21.33 -3.57 -7.15
N LEU A 232 22.08 -3.18 -6.12
CA LEU A 232 22.32 -1.78 -5.82
C LEU A 232 23.38 -1.20 -6.76
N PHE A 233 22.93 -0.68 -7.89
CA PHE A 233 23.76 0.04 -8.85
C PHE A 233 23.78 1.55 -8.55
N LYS A 234 24.90 2.21 -8.84
CA LYS A 234 25.09 3.65 -8.55
C LYS A 234 24.10 4.51 -9.33
N GLU A 235 23.73 4.08 -10.53
CA GLU A 235 22.77 4.71 -11.42
C GLU A 235 21.38 4.72 -10.77
N THR A 236 20.92 3.56 -10.28
CA THR A 236 19.62 3.45 -9.61
C THR A 236 19.57 4.22 -8.30
N VAL A 237 20.68 4.26 -7.54
CA VAL A 237 20.77 5.10 -6.34
C VAL A 237 20.53 6.57 -6.68
N ARG A 238 21.11 7.04 -7.80
CA ARG A 238 20.94 8.42 -8.26
C ARG A 238 19.49 8.72 -8.64
N GLU A 239 18.79 7.79 -9.27
CA GLU A 239 17.37 7.95 -9.63
C GLU A 239 16.50 8.16 -8.38
N TYR A 240 16.66 7.33 -7.35
CA TYR A 240 15.93 7.48 -6.09
C TYR A 240 16.27 8.79 -5.36
N LEU A 241 17.55 9.15 -5.29
CA LEU A 241 17.97 10.41 -4.70
C LEU A 241 17.45 11.63 -5.48
N PHE A 242 17.36 11.53 -6.80
CA PHE A 242 16.81 12.59 -7.64
C PHE A 242 15.32 12.80 -7.37
N VAL A 243 14.53 11.72 -7.25
CA VAL A 243 13.11 11.80 -6.90
C VAL A 243 12.92 12.45 -5.52
N LEU A 244 13.71 12.03 -4.53
CA LEU A 244 13.66 12.61 -3.18
C LEU A 244 14.05 14.10 -3.20
N GLY A 245 15.13 14.46 -3.90
CA GLY A 245 15.57 15.84 -4.05
C GLY A 245 14.52 16.72 -4.75
N PHE A 246 13.87 16.20 -5.79
CA PHE A 246 12.79 16.90 -6.50
C PHE A 246 11.61 17.20 -5.56
N VAL A 247 11.17 16.22 -4.76
CA VAL A 247 10.09 16.43 -3.79
C VAL A 247 10.48 17.43 -2.71
N LEU A 248 11.72 17.41 -2.22
CA LEU A 248 12.22 18.41 -1.28
C LEU A 248 12.21 19.84 -1.87
N ILE A 249 12.58 20.00 -3.14
CA ILE A 249 12.51 21.30 -3.84
C ILE A 249 11.05 21.79 -3.89
N VAL A 250 10.11 20.92 -4.27
CA VAL A 250 8.67 21.26 -4.30
C VAL A 250 8.20 21.72 -2.91
N ILE A 251 8.63 21.06 -1.84
CA ILE A 251 8.29 21.42 -0.46
C ILE A 251 8.82 22.81 -0.13
N ILE A 252 10.10 23.08 -0.38
CA ILE A 252 10.74 24.37 -0.09
C ILE A 252 10.00 25.51 -0.82
N LEU A 253 9.65 25.30 -2.09
CA LEU A 253 8.91 26.28 -2.90
C LEU A 253 7.47 26.50 -2.43
N THR A 254 6.88 25.57 -1.68
CA THR A 254 5.49 25.68 -1.20
C THR A 254 5.39 26.27 0.22
N ILE A 255 6.51 26.39 0.93
CA ILE A 255 6.51 27.01 2.27
C ILE A 255 6.22 28.50 2.10
N ASN A 256 5.00 28.90 2.47
CA ASN A 256 4.65 30.29 2.70
C ASN A 256 4.81 30.57 4.19
N TRP A 257 5.83 31.34 4.55
CA TRP A 257 6.05 31.82 5.92
C TRP A 257 4.98 32.82 6.36
#